data_AF-A0A2D6TIZ0-F1
#
_entry.id   AF-A0A2D6TIZ0-F1
#
_cell.length_a   1.000
_cell.length_b   1.000
_cell.length_c   1.000
_cell.angle_alpha   90.00
_cell.angle_beta   90.00
_cell.angle_gamma   90.00
#
_symmetry.space_group_name_H-M   'P 1'
#
loop_
_entity.id
_entity.type
_entity.pdbx_description
1 polymer ?
#
loop_
_entity_poly.entity_id
_entity_poly.type
_entity_poly.pdbx_seq_one_letter_code
_entity_poly.pdbx_strand_id
1 'polypeptide(L)'
;MLNNNINMQNREFYHTQERYTENGLEPFLEHAKNYIAGKRSIPVSKTSSINGTKDVTFTFSDKLLEGFVHESSREHLEKPYEKAIKYGFRGHSKGGSNGIFYQRAKDIDMINTTDKLIQAYKSEVLQDLDISEEGLDGLKKLKIVWHNPSGQRIVGAYNTLNNRMIFLDFTTY
;
A
#
# COMPACT_ATOMS: atom_id res chain seq x y z
N MET A 1 35.04 25.25 14.63
CA MET A 1 34.58 24.10 13.84
C MET A 1 33.23 23.69 14.41
N LEU A 2 32.14 23.99 13.69
CA LEU A 2 30.79 23.66 14.13
C LEU A 2 30.57 22.16 13.88
N ASN A 3 30.30 21.42 14.96
CA ASN A 3 29.96 20.01 14.93
C ASN A 3 28.67 19.80 14.12
N ASN A 4 28.83 19.37 12.86
CA ASN A 4 27.75 18.77 12.09
C ASN A 4 27.47 17.37 12.64
N ASN A 5 26.81 17.29 13.80
CA ASN A 5 26.12 16.08 14.22
C ASN A 5 24.84 15.96 13.41
N ILE A 6 24.97 15.53 12.15
CA ILE A 6 23.85 14.97 11.41
C ILE A 6 23.59 13.61 12.04
N ASN A 7 22.78 13.61 13.10
CA ASN A 7 22.22 12.40 13.68
C ASN A 7 21.17 11.88 12.69
N MET A 8 21.63 11.22 11.62
CA MET A 8 20.83 10.41 10.71
C MET A 8 20.34 9.17 11.48
N GLN A 9 19.50 9.37 12.49
CA GLN A 9 18.66 8.30 13.00
C GLN A 9 17.66 7.99 11.89
N ASN A 10 17.89 6.86 11.22
CA ASN A 10 16.96 6.11 10.39
C ASN A 10 15.66 5.81 11.17
N ARG A 11 14.85 6.83 11.47
CA ARG A 11 13.48 6.59 11.92
C ARG A 11 12.72 6.14 10.69
N GLU A 12 12.39 4.85 10.65
CA GLU A 12 11.33 4.33 9.80
C GLU A 12 10.13 5.28 9.92
N PHE A 13 9.86 6.01 8.85
CA PHE A 13 8.82 7.03 8.86
C PHE A 13 7.56 6.42 8.25
N TYR A 14 6.56 6.15 9.09
CA TYR A 14 5.25 5.74 8.63
C TYR A 14 4.44 6.95 8.16
N HIS A 15 3.87 6.87 6.96
CA HIS A 15 2.90 7.87 6.50
C HIS A 15 1.55 7.58 7.13
N THR A 16 1.04 8.51 7.95
CA THR A 16 -0.20 8.33 8.72
C THR A 16 -1.35 9.14 8.11
N GLN A 17 -2.58 8.81 8.48
CA GLN A 17 -3.77 9.59 8.13
C GLN A 17 -3.69 11.05 8.60
N GLU A 18 -3.18 11.28 9.81
CA GLU A 18 -2.97 12.63 10.37
C GLU A 18 -2.03 13.43 9.47
N ARG A 19 -0.84 12.87 9.16
CA ARG A 19 0.13 13.54 8.28
C ARG A 19 -0.44 13.82 6.90
N TYR A 20 -1.20 12.88 6.34
CA TYR A 20 -1.87 13.07 5.04
C TYR A 20 -2.91 14.19 5.10
N THR A 21 -3.62 14.32 6.21
CA THR A 21 -4.63 15.37 6.41
C THR A 21 -3.98 16.75 6.48
N GLU A 22 -2.80 16.84 7.09
CA GLU A 22 -2.04 18.10 7.24
C GLU A 22 -1.28 18.49 5.96
N ASN A 23 -0.64 17.51 5.30
CA ASN A 23 0.38 17.78 4.27
C ASN A 23 0.04 17.22 2.89
N GLY A 24 -1.08 16.52 2.74
CA GLY A 24 -1.43 15.85 1.49
C GLY A 24 -0.53 14.64 1.18
N LEU A 25 -0.33 14.40 -0.11
CA LEU A 25 0.40 13.24 -0.64
C LEU A 25 1.92 13.48 -0.69
N GLU A 26 2.33 14.74 -0.63
CA GLU A 26 3.65 15.26 -0.97
C GLU A 26 4.77 14.59 -0.15
N PRO A 27 4.63 14.41 1.18
CA PRO A 27 5.65 13.70 1.94
C PRO A 27 5.82 12.24 1.51
N PHE A 28 4.74 11.58 1.06
CA PHE A 28 4.80 10.23 0.50
C PHE A 28 5.52 10.22 -0.83
N LEU A 29 5.22 11.16 -1.74
CA LEU A 29 5.89 11.29 -3.03
C LEU A 29 7.40 11.53 -2.88
N GLU A 30 7.79 12.41 -1.96
CA GLU A 30 9.20 12.67 -1.68
C GLU A 30 9.90 11.41 -1.14
N HIS A 31 9.24 10.64 -0.28
CA HIS A 31 9.78 9.37 0.22
C HIS A 31 9.93 8.36 -0.94
N ALA A 32 8.91 8.19 -1.78
CA ALA A 32 8.95 7.31 -2.95
C ALA A 32 10.07 7.68 -3.92
N LYS A 33 10.23 8.97 -4.24
CA LYS A 33 11.32 9.46 -5.10
C LYS A 33 12.70 9.13 -4.52
N ASN A 34 12.88 9.28 -3.21
CA ASN A 34 14.15 8.96 -2.56
C ASN A 34 14.40 7.45 -2.48
N TYR A 35 13.36 6.65 -2.26
CA TYR A 35 13.44 5.19 -2.25
C TYR A 35 13.87 4.64 -3.63
N ILE A 36 13.19 5.05 -4.70
CA ILE A 36 13.53 4.65 -6.08
C ILE A 36 14.96 5.10 -6.46
N ALA A 37 15.44 6.21 -5.90
CA ALA A 37 16.81 6.66 -6.08
C ALA A 37 17.86 5.91 -5.22
N GLY A 38 17.46 4.89 -4.45
CA GLY A 38 18.32 4.12 -3.56
C GLY A 38 18.80 4.88 -2.32
N LYS A 39 18.15 6.02 -1.98
CA LYS A 39 18.61 6.94 -0.92
C LYS A 39 17.89 6.75 0.41
N ARG A 40 16.79 6.01 0.44
CA ARG A 40 15.93 5.88 1.62
C ARG A 40 15.24 4.51 1.67
N SER A 41 14.67 4.18 2.82
CA SER A 41 13.81 3.00 3.04
C SER A 41 12.56 3.01 2.18
N ILE A 42 11.88 1.87 2.11
CA ILE A 42 10.57 1.70 1.45
C ILE A 42 9.53 2.65 2.08
N PRO A 43 8.70 3.35 1.29
CA PRO A 43 7.63 4.20 1.82
C PRO A 43 6.47 3.37 2.38
N VAL A 44 6.42 3.24 3.71
CA VAL A 44 5.34 2.51 4.38
C VAL A 44 4.29 3.48 4.92
N SER A 45 3.03 3.15 4.69
CA SER A 45 1.86 3.85 5.25
C SER A 45 1.26 3.07 6.40
N LYS A 46 0.72 3.78 7.38
CA LYS A 46 0.05 3.23 8.56
C LYS A 46 -1.40 3.72 8.59
N THR A 47 -2.33 2.79 8.70
CA THR A 47 -3.76 3.11 8.74
C THR A 47 -4.49 2.24 9.76
N SER A 48 -5.67 2.70 10.17
CA SER A 48 -6.48 2.03 11.18
C SER A 48 -7.24 0.85 10.59
N SER A 49 -7.51 -0.14 11.43
CA SER A 49 -8.52 -1.16 11.17
C SER A 49 -9.85 -0.71 11.76
N ILE A 50 -10.97 -0.92 11.06
CA ILE A 50 -12.30 -0.52 11.57
C ILE A 50 -12.64 -1.16 12.93
N ASN A 51 -12.04 -2.31 13.25
CA ASN A 51 -12.26 -2.98 14.52
C ASN A 51 -11.42 -2.37 15.67
N GLY A 52 -10.64 -1.32 15.41
CA GLY A 52 -9.93 -0.52 16.42
C GLY A 52 -8.82 -1.22 17.20
N THR A 53 -8.58 -2.52 16.96
CA THR A 53 -7.72 -3.33 17.82
C THR A 53 -6.25 -3.33 17.43
N LYS A 54 -5.92 -3.11 16.15
CA LYS A 54 -4.52 -3.00 15.66
C LYS A 54 -4.44 -2.12 14.43
N ASP A 55 -3.39 -1.30 14.37
CA ASP A 55 -2.98 -0.62 13.15
C ASP A 55 -2.49 -1.65 12.13
N VAL A 56 -2.70 -1.36 10.86
CA VAL A 56 -2.12 -2.10 9.75
C VAL A 56 -1.18 -1.20 8.98
N THR A 57 -0.17 -1.80 8.37
CA THR A 57 0.79 -1.10 7.52
C THR A 57 0.66 -1.59 6.09
N PHE A 58 0.84 -0.68 5.14
CA PHE A 58 0.82 -1.03 3.73
C PHE A 58 1.90 -0.27 2.95
N THR A 59 2.41 -0.91 1.92
CA THR A 59 3.28 -0.33 0.89
C THR A 59 2.78 -0.71 -0.50
N PHE A 60 3.46 -0.22 -1.53
CA PHE A 60 3.23 -0.55 -2.92
C PHE A 60 4.49 -1.19 -3.50
N SER A 61 4.32 -2.04 -4.51
CA SER A 61 5.42 -2.57 -5.31
C SER A 61 6.23 -1.44 -5.95
N ASP A 62 7.45 -1.76 -6.35
CA ASP A 62 8.35 -0.81 -6.99
C ASP A 62 7.70 -0.18 -8.22
N LYS A 63 7.03 -1.00 -9.04
CA LYS A 63 6.28 -0.52 -10.22
C LYS A 63 5.24 0.55 -9.87
N LEU A 64 4.47 0.34 -8.81
CA LEU A 64 3.45 1.31 -8.40
C LEU A 64 4.09 2.55 -7.76
N LEU A 65 5.18 2.40 -7.00
CA LEU A 65 5.96 3.51 -6.44
C LEU A 65 6.58 4.38 -7.53
N GLU A 66 7.14 3.79 -8.59
CA GLU A 66 7.57 4.52 -9.79
C GLU A 66 6.40 5.28 -10.42
N GLY A 67 5.23 4.64 -10.50
CA GLY A 67 4.00 5.28 -10.96
C GLY A 67 3.60 6.53 -10.16
N PHE A 68 3.84 6.57 -8.86
CA PHE A 68 3.61 7.78 -8.05
C PHE A 68 4.60 8.90 -8.40
N VAL A 69 5.86 8.55 -8.70
CA VAL A 69 6.91 9.51 -9.04
C VAL A 69 6.64 10.14 -10.41
N HIS A 70 6.18 9.34 -11.39
CA HIS A 70 5.86 9.80 -12.74
C HIS A 70 4.49 10.51 -12.83
N GLU A 71 4.49 11.80 -13.14
CA GLU A 71 3.27 12.64 -13.15
C GLU A 71 2.13 12.09 -14.02
N SER A 72 2.45 11.50 -15.18
CA SER A 72 1.45 10.92 -16.10
C SER A 72 0.65 9.76 -15.51
N SER A 73 1.19 9.05 -14.52
CA SER A 73 0.56 7.88 -13.90
C SER A 73 0.01 8.19 -12.50
N ARG A 74 0.47 9.30 -11.89
CA ARG A 74 0.16 9.68 -10.50
C ARG A 74 -1.34 9.87 -10.25
N GLU A 75 -2.05 10.50 -11.19
CA GLU A 75 -3.48 10.81 -11.04
C GLU A 75 -4.31 9.55 -10.75
N HIS A 76 -3.95 8.42 -11.36
CA HIS A 76 -4.63 7.14 -11.17
C HIS A 76 -4.30 6.45 -9.83
N LEU A 77 -3.22 6.86 -9.16
CA LEU A 77 -2.71 6.27 -7.92
C LEU A 77 -3.05 7.08 -6.67
N GLU A 78 -3.16 8.40 -6.81
CA GLU A 78 -3.47 9.31 -5.71
C GLU A 78 -4.82 8.96 -5.08
N LYS A 79 -5.86 8.77 -5.90
CA LYS A 79 -7.20 8.48 -5.37
C LYS A 79 -7.28 7.19 -4.56
N PRO A 80 -6.80 6.04 -5.05
CA PRO A 80 -6.78 4.82 -4.24
C PRO A 80 -5.90 4.97 -3.00
N TYR A 81 -4.74 5.63 -3.07
CA TYR A 81 -3.92 5.90 -1.89
C TYR A 81 -4.69 6.70 -0.84
N GLU A 82 -5.35 7.79 -1.24
CA GLU A 82 -6.20 8.62 -0.37
C GLU A 82 -7.24 7.74 0.34
N LYS A 83 -7.90 6.83 -0.40
CA LYS A 83 -8.91 5.96 0.18
C LYS A 83 -8.31 4.96 1.17
N ALA A 84 -7.19 4.35 0.83
CA ALA A 84 -6.49 3.42 1.70
C ALA A 84 -6.04 4.09 3.00
N ILE A 85 -5.45 5.28 2.94
CA ILE A 85 -4.94 5.96 4.13
C ILE A 85 -6.06 6.54 5.00
N LYS A 86 -7.09 7.18 4.40
CA LYS A 86 -8.16 7.86 5.16
C LYS A 86 -9.18 6.92 5.78
N TYR A 87 -9.55 5.85 5.06
CA TYR A 87 -10.61 4.94 5.51
C TYR A 87 -10.05 3.64 6.05
N GLY A 88 -8.78 3.33 5.77
CA GLY A 88 -8.08 2.20 6.35
C GLY A 88 -8.66 0.85 5.96
N PHE A 89 -8.47 -0.13 6.82
CA PHE A 89 -8.89 -1.50 6.58
C PHE A 89 -10.37 -1.69 6.94
N ARG A 90 -11.16 -2.06 5.93
CA ARG A 90 -12.62 -2.21 5.94
C ARG A 90 -13.37 -0.90 6.25
N GLY A 91 -12.85 0.22 5.78
CA GLY A 91 -13.43 1.54 6.00
C GLY A 91 -14.74 1.83 5.30
N HIS A 92 -15.48 2.83 5.80
CA HIS A 92 -16.74 3.28 5.23
C HIS A 92 -16.76 4.80 5.09
N SER A 93 -17.42 5.28 4.03
CA SER A 93 -17.75 6.68 3.80
C SER A 93 -19.27 6.86 3.72
N LYS A 94 -19.76 8.10 3.60
CA LYS A 94 -21.19 8.36 3.32
C LYS A 94 -21.71 7.64 2.07
N GLY A 95 -20.85 7.42 1.06
CA GLY A 95 -21.18 6.73 -0.19
C GLY A 95 -20.99 5.20 -0.15
N GLY A 96 -20.77 4.61 1.03
CA GLY A 96 -20.51 3.18 1.20
C GLY A 96 -19.03 2.84 1.40
N SER A 97 -18.67 1.58 1.12
CA SER A 97 -17.34 1.01 1.35
C SER A 97 -16.24 1.74 0.60
N ASN A 98 -15.20 2.18 1.32
CA ASN A 98 -13.99 2.80 0.77
C ASN A 98 -12.78 2.40 1.61
N GLY A 99 -11.60 2.29 1.00
CA GLY A 99 -10.37 1.85 1.69
C GLY A 99 -10.00 0.42 1.32
N ILE A 100 -9.36 -0.31 2.23
CA ILE A 100 -8.76 -1.61 1.93
C ILE A 100 -9.72 -2.74 2.33
N PHE A 101 -9.95 -3.71 1.45
CA PHE A 101 -10.86 -4.83 1.69
C PHE A 101 -10.25 -6.15 1.25
N TYR A 102 -10.67 -7.23 1.91
CA TYR A 102 -10.47 -8.57 1.36
C TYR A 102 -11.21 -8.73 0.03
N GLN A 103 -10.56 -9.40 -0.90
CA GLN A 103 -11.24 -10.00 -2.04
C GLN A 103 -12.17 -11.10 -1.55
N ARG A 104 -13.37 -11.18 -2.14
CA ARG A 104 -14.44 -12.11 -1.77
C ARG A 104 -14.52 -13.22 -2.81
N ALA A 105 -15.24 -14.31 -2.50
CA ALA A 105 -15.43 -15.43 -3.43
C ALA A 105 -15.98 -15.02 -4.81
N LYS A 106 -16.76 -13.93 -4.89
CA LYS A 106 -17.27 -13.38 -6.15
C LYS A 106 -16.23 -12.63 -7.00
N ASP A 107 -15.06 -12.34 -6.44
CA ASP A 107 -13.97 -11.62 -7.11
C ASP A 107 -12.99 -12.62 -7.76
N ILE A 108 -13.46 -13.74 -8.30
CA ILE A 108 -12.62 -14.88 -8.69
C ILE A 108 -11.56 -14.52 -9.73
N ASP A 109 -11.91 -13.75 -10.76
CA ASP A 109 -10.97 -13.35 -11.81
C ASP A 109 -9.90 -12.38 -11.29
N MET A 110 -10.30 -11.50 -10.37
CA MET A 110 -9.41 -10.61 -9.63
C MET A 110 -8.48 -11.37 -8.68
N ILE A 111 -8.96 -12.41 -8.01
CA ILE A 111 -8.15 -13.31 -7.17
C ILE A 111 -7.10 -14.02 -8.01
N ASN A 112 -7.51 -14.63 -9.13
CA ASN A 112 -6.60 -15.32 -10.04
C ASN A 112 -5.51 -14.38 -10.58
N THR A 113 -5.88 -13.13 -10.89
CA THR A 113 -4.92 -12.11 -11.31
C THR A 113 -3.99 -11.71 -10.18
N THR A 114 -4.51 -11.57 -8.96
CA THR A 114 -3.71 -11.24 -7.78
C THR A 114 -2.69 -12.33 -7.47
N ASP A 115 -3.06 -13.61 -7.60
CA ASP A 115 -2.15 -14.73 -7.40
C ASP A 115 -1.01 -14.73 -8.44
N LYS A 116 -1.33 -14.44 -9.72
CA LYS A 116 -0.30 -14.26 -10.75
C LYS A 116 0.64 -13.10 -10.43
N LEU A 117 0.11 -11.99 -9.92
CA LEU A 117 0.93 -10.85 -9.50
C LEU A 117 1.81 -11.21 -8.30
N ILE A 118 1.29 -11.94 -7.30
CA ILE A 118 2.09 -12.40 -6.14
C ILE A 118 3.29 -13.21 -6.63
N GLN A 119 3.10 -14.10 -7.62
CA GLN A 119 4.20 -14.87 -8.20
C GLN A 119 5.15 -14.01 -9.04
N ALA A 120 4.63 -13.03 -9.80
CA ALA A 120 5.45 -12.13 -10.60
C ALA A 120 6.34 -11.22 -9.75
N TYR A 121 5.82 -10.72 -8.62
CA TYR A 121 6.53 -9.86 -7.65
C TYR A 121 7.04 -10.64 -6.44
N LYS A 122 7.33 -11.95 -6.60
CA LYS A 122 7.62 -12.86 -5.49
C LYS A 122 8.70 -12.32 -4.56
N SER A 123 9.81 -11.82 -5.10
CA SER A 123 10.92 -11.29 -4.29
C SER A 123 10.49 -10.13 -3.38
N GLU A 124 9.77 -9.15 -3.94
CA GLU A 124 9.25 -8.00 -3.19
C GLU A 124 8.24 -8.47 -2.12
N VAL A 125 7.34 -9.38 -2.47
CA VAL A 125 6.35 -9.92 -1.52
C VAL A 125 7.01 -10.61 -0.34
N LEU A 126 8.00 -11.48 -0.57
CA LEU A 126 8.70 -12.20 0.49
C LEU A 126 9.42 -11.23 1.43
N GLN A 127 10.10 -10.23 0.87
CA GLN A 127 10.85 -9.23 1.62
C GLN A 127 9.92 -8.32 2.42
N ASP A 128 8.91 -7.73 1.80
CA ASP A 128 8.08 -6.70 2.44
C ASP A 128 7.09 -7.26 3.45
N LEU A 129 6.63 -8.49 3.22
CA LEU A 129 5.73 -9.19 4.14
C LEU A 129 6.45 -10.00 5.20
N ASP A 130 7.79 -10.08 5.15
CA ASP A 130 8.64 -10.83 6.08
C ASP A 130 8.19 -12.30 6.20
N ILE A 131 8.19 -12.99 5.06
CA ILE A 131 7.78 -14.41 4.95
C ILE A 131 8.75 -15.20 4.09
N SER A 132 8.77 -16.53 4.29
CA SER A 132 9.39 -17.48 3.38
C SER A 132 8.43 -17.89 2.26
N GLU A 133 8.93 -18.63 1.27
CA GLU A 133 8.12 -19.09 0.13
C GLU A 133 6.91 -19.94 0.56
N GLU A 134 7.07 -20.76 1.59
CA GLU A 134 6.01 -21.59 2.15
C GLU A 134 4.87 -20.76 2.75
N GLY A 135 5.13 -19.50 3.09
CA GLY A 135 4.15 -18.55 3.62
C GLY A 135 3.23 -17.93 2.56
N LEU A 136 3.56 -18.05 1.27
CA LEU A 136 2.81 -17.38 0.19
C LEU A 136 1.34 -17.81 0.12
N ASP A 137 1.06 -19.10 0.31
CA ASP A 137 -0.31 -19.64 0.25
C ASP A 137 -1.19 -19.13 1.41
N GLY A 138 -0.58 -18.75 2.53
CA GLY A 138 -1.25 -18.20 3.71
C GLY A 138 -1.72 -16.76 3.55
N LEU A 139 -1.24 -16.04 2.52
CA LEU A 139 -1.55 -14.63 2.31
C LEU A 139 -3.02 -14.40 1.97
N LYS A 140 -3.62 -13.41 2.62
CA LYS A 140 -4.96 -12.94 2.26
C LYS A 140 -4.87 -11.95 1.10
N LYS A 141 -5.83 -12.04 0.17
CA LYS A 141 -5.85 -11.21 -1.04
C LYS A 141 -6.68 -9.97 -0.76
N LEU A 142 -6.15 -8.81 -1.15
CA LEU A 142 -6.71 -7.50 -0.86
C LEU A 142 -7.02 -6.71 -2.13
N LYS A 143 -7.89 -5.72 -1.97
CA LYS A 143 -8.11 -4.66 -2.95
C LYS A 143 -8.36 -3.33 -2.26
N ILE A 144 -7.90 -2.25 -2.87
CA ILE A 144 -8.31 -0.90 -2.49
C ILE A 144 -9.61 -0.59 -3.22
N VAL A 145 -10.65 -0.22 -2.48
CA VAL A 145 -11.98 0.13 -3.00
C VAL A 145 -12.13 1.64 -3.02
N TRP A 146 -12.43 2.15 -4.22
CA TRP A 146 -12.87 3.52 -4.47
C TRP A 146 -13.87 3.55 -5.63
N HIS A 147 -14.47 4.71 -5.88
CA HIS A 147 -15.30 4.91 -7.06
C HIS A 147 -14.43 5.10 -8.30
N ASN A 148 -14.35 4.06 -9.14
CA ASN A 148 -13.75 4.09 -10.46
C ASN A 148 -14.75 3.51 -11.48
N PRO A 149 -15.24 4.31 -12.45
CA PRO A 149 -16.20 3.86 -13.46
C PRO A 149 -15.73 2.65 -14.30
N SER A 150 -14.41 2.49 -14.49
CA SER A 150 -13.84 1.35 -15.23
C SER A 150 -13.87 0.03 -14.46
N GLY A 151 -14.25 0.04 -13.18
CA GLY A 151 -14.18 -1.14 -12.32
C GLY A 151 -12.77 -1.51 -11.87
N GLN A 152 -11.72 -0.83 -12.34
CA GLN A 152 -10.33 -1.12 -11.98
C GLN A 152 -10.05 -0.88 -10.49
N ARG A 153 -9.24 -1.75 -9.88
CA ARG A 153 -8.84 -1.74 -8.47
C ARG A 153 -7.35 -2.04 -8.34
N ILE A 154 -6.67 -1.43 -7.37
CA ILE A 154 -5.33 -1.85 -6.95
C ILE A 154 -5.49 -3.07 -6.04
N VAL A 155 -4.74 -4.13 -6.31
CA VAL A 155 -4.78 -5.39 -5.57
C VAL A 155 -3.46 -5.73 -4.93
N GLY A 156 -3.50 -6.61 -3.94
CA GLY A 156 -2.32 -6.92 -3.15
C GLY A 156 -2.50 -8.10 -2.22
N ALA A 157 -1.50 -8.30 -1.38
CA ALA A 157 -1.44 -9.39 -0.41
C ALA A 157 -1.32 -8.85 1.01
N TYR A 158 -1.76 -9.66 1.97
CA TYR A 158 -1.76 -9.33 3.38
C TYR A 158 -1.26 -10.48 4.23
N ASN A 159 -0.20 -10.20 4.99
CA ASN A 159 0.25 -11.06 6.06
C ASN A 159 -0.45 -10.67 7.37
N THR A 160 -1.41 -11.50 7.78
CA THR A 160 -2.19 -11.27 9.01
C THR A 160 -1.38 -11.48 10.29
N LEU A 161 -0.21 -12.13 10.23
CA LEU A 161 0.61 -12.42 11.40
C LEU A 161 1.33 -11.16 11.91
N ASN A 162 1.78 -10.29 10.99
CA ASN A 162 2.50 -9.06 11.31
C ASN A 162 1.75 -7.77 10.90
N ASN A 163 0.53 -7.88 10.38
CA ASN A 163 -0.30 -6.76 9.92
C ASN A 163 0.35 -5.91 8.80
N ARG A 164 1.12 -6.54 7.90
CA ARG A 164 1.75 -5.89 6.74
C ARG A 164 1.07 -6.26 5.43
N MET A 165 0.86 -5.26 4.58
CA MET A 165 0.25 -5.37 3.26
C MET A 165 1.20 -4.85 2.19
N ILE A 166 1.15 -5.46 1.01
CA ILE A 166 1.80 -4.94 -0.20
C ILE A 166 0.78 -4.92 -1.34
N PHE A 167 0.66 -3.76 -2.01
CA PHE A 167 -0.15 -3.60 -3.20
C PHE A 167 0.71 -3.72 -4.46
N LEU A 168 0.29 -4.53 -5.43
CA LEU A 168 1.17 -5.02 -6.50
C LEU A 168 0.89 -4.36 -7.85
N ASP A 169 -0.38 -4.27 -8.24
CA ASP A 169 -0.77 -3.65 -9.51
C ASP A 169 -2.27 -3.35 -9.54
N PHE A 170 -2.73 -2.77 -10.65
CA PHE A 170 -4.13 -2.69 -10.98
C PHE A 170 -4.68 -3.97 -11.63
N THR A 171 -5.96 -4.22 -11.42
CA THR A 171 -6.75 -5.24 -12.12
C THR A 171 -8.21 -4.81 -12.21
N THR A 172 -8.99 -5.46 -13.06
CA THR A 172 -10.43 -5.22 -13.23
C THR A 172 -11.24 -6.39 -12.68
N TYR A 173 -12.53 -6.15 -12.39
CA TYR A 173 -13.49 -7.22 -12.12
C TYR A 173 -13.70 -8.12 -13.34
#